data_AF-A0AAQ3Q3C8-F1
#
_entry.id   AF-A0AAQ3Q3C8-F1
#
_cell.length_a   1.000
_cell.length_b   1.000
_cell.length_c   1.000
_cell.angle_alpha   90.00
_cell.angle_beta   90.00
_cell.angle_gamma   90.00
#
_symmetry.space_group_name_H-M   'P 1'
#
loop_
_entity.id
_entity.type
_entity.pdbx_description
1 polymer ?
#
loop_
_entity_poly.entity_id
_entity_poly.type
_entity_poly.pdbx_seq_one_letter_code
_entity_poly.pdbx_strand_id
1 'polypeptide(L)' 'MGNNDNAMGATQPLIPIFKGEGYEFRSVQMQTLLKSQDLWDLVEQDYEDIDEETKLKENKKKDSKALVIIQQAIHDSIFS' A
#
# COMPACT_ATOMS: atom_id res chain seq x y z
N MET A 1 5.94 -25.88 31.38
CA MET A 1 6.88 -25.36 30.36
C MET A 1 6.10 -24.45 29.45
N GLY A 2 6.60 -23.23 29.19
CA GLY A 2 5.89 -22.20 28.44
C GLY A 2 5.79 -22.51 26.95
N ASN A 3 4.64 -22.20 26.37
CA ASN A 3 4.43 -22.20 24.94
C ASN A 3 4.92 -20.85 24.41
N ASN A 4 6.09 -20.86 23.79
CA ASN A 4 6.59 -19.72 23.04
C ASN A 4 5.95 -19.76 21.65
N ASP A 5 4.76 -19.21 21.54
CA ASP A 5 4.16 -18.85 20.26
C ASP A 5 4.98 -17.68 19.71
N ASN A 6 6.05 -18.03 18.98
CA ASN A 6 6.83 -17.09 18.20
C ASN A 6 5.89 -16.49 17.16
N ALA A 7 5.37 -15.30 17.49
CA ALA A 7 4.59 -14.47 16.59
C ALA A 7 5.32 -14.45 15.24
N MET A 8 4.68 -15.02 14.22
CA MET A 8 5.12 -14.87 12.84
C MET A 8 5.21 -13.37 12.59
N GLY A 9 6.41 -12.82 12.68
CA GLY A 9 6.67 -11.43 12.36
C GLY A 9 6.30 -11.27 10.90
N ALA A 10 5.11 -10.72 10.65
CA ALA A 10 4.69 -10.37 9.31
C ALA A 10 5.78 -9.45 8.75
N THR A 11 6.55 -9.95 7.79
CA THR A 11 7.61 -9.20 7.15
C THR A 11 6.96 -7.99 6.51
N GLN A 12 7.15 -6.80 7.09
CA GLN A 12 6.60 -5.59 6.52
C GLN A 12 7.22 -5.42 5.13
N PRO A 13 6.39 -5.21 4.09
CA PRO A 13 6.89 -4.99 2.75
C PRO A 13 7.84 -3.78 2.73
N LEU A 14 9.02 -3.95 2.14
CA LEU A 14 9.96 -2.84 1.93
C LEU A 14 9.34 -1.86 0.94
N ILE A 15 9.04 -0.64 1.41
CA ILE A 15 8.45 0.41 0.60
C ILE A 15 9.57 1.07 -0.24
N PRO A 16 9.42 1.15 -1.57
CA PRO A 16 10.43 1.75 -2.44
C PRO A 16 10.45 3.28 -2.26
N ILE A 17 11.59 3.88 -1.93
CA ILE A 17 11.70 5.34 -1.69
C ILE A 17 12.01 6.09 -2.98
N PHE A 18 11.06 6.74 -3.64
CA PHE A 18 11.17 7.65 -4.80
C PHE A 18 11.86 8.98 -4.47
N LYS A 19 12.92 9.32 -5.23
CA LYS A 19 13.76 10.53 -5.03
C LYS A 19 13.77 11.47 -6.25
N GLY A 20 12.92 11.22 -7.24
CA GLY A 20 12.80 12.05 -8.45
C GLY A 20 13.40 11.42 -9.70
N GLU A 21 14.20 10.37 -9.53
CA GLU A 21 14.83 9.62 -10.61
C GLU A 21 14.33 8.17 -10.66
N GLY A 22 14.42 7.55 -11.84
CA GLY A 22 14.08 6.14 -12.03
C GLY A 22 12.59 5.84 -11.83
N TYR A 23 11.71 6.77 -12.27
CA TYR A 23 10.26 6.63 -12.16
C TYR A 23 9.76 5.29 -12.71
N GLU A 24 10.19 4.87 -13.90
CA GLU A 24 9.75 3.61 -14.51
C GLU A 24 10.05 2.38 -13.64
N PHE A 25 11.22 2.34 -13.01
CA PHE A 25 11.59 1.23 -12.14
C PHE A 25 10.82 1.28 -10.80
N ARG A 26 10.71 2.48 -10.24
CA ARG A 26 10.05 2.72 -8.94
C ARG A 26 8.53 2.55 -9.02
N SER A 27 7.92 2.92 -10.14
CA SER A 27 6.48 2.75 -10.38
C SER A 27 6.12 1.26 -10.50
N VAL A 28 6.95 0.45 -11.17
CA VAL A 28 6.78 -1.01 -11.22
C VAL A 28 6.88 -1.65 -9.83
N GLN A 29 7.84 -1.21 -9.01
CA GLN A 29 7.97 -1.68 -7.62
C GLN A 29 6.75 -1.29 -6.76
N MET A 30 6.28 -0.04 -6.90
CA MET A 30 5.09 0.45 -6.20
C MET A 30 3.83 -0.32 -6.62
N GLN A 31 3.64 -0.54 -7.93
CA GLN A 31 2.53 -1.32 -8.46
C GLN A 31 2.55 -2.75 -7.92
N THR A 32 3.73 -3.38 -7.89
CA THR A 32 3.90 -4.74 -7.35
C THR A 32 3.55 -4.79 -5.86
N LEU A 33 3.99 -3.79 -5.09
CA LEU A 33 3.68 -3.67 -3.67
C LEU A 33 2.18 -3.54 -3.44
N LEU A 34 1.50 -2.63 -4.13
CA LEU A 34 0.06 -2.43 -4.01
C LEU A 34 -0.74 -3.68 -4.42
N LYS A 35 -0.33 -4.38 -5.49
CA LYS A 35 -0.91 -5.67 -5.89
C LYS A 35 -0.74 -6.74 -4.82
N SER A 36 0.43 -6.84 -4.18
CA SER A 36 0.68 -7.80 -3.09
C SER A 36 -0.19 -7.55 -1.85
N GLN A 37 -0.71 -6.34 -1.69
CA GLN A 37 -1.53 -5.92 -0.56
C GLN A 37 -3.03 -5.91 -0.89
N ASP A 38 -3.42 -6.35 -2.10
CA ASP A 38 -4.80 -6.28 -2.59
C ASP A 38 -5.34 -4.83 -2.59
N LEU A 39 -4.47 -3.89 -2.97
CA LEU A 39 -4.75 -2.44 -2.99
C LEU A 39 -4.76 -1.84 -4.39
N TRP A 40 -4.28 -2.57 -5.41
CA TRP A 40 -4.13 -2.03 -6.76
C TRP A 40 -5.46 -1.65 -7.40
N ASP A 41 -6.49 -2.47 -7.20
CA ASP A 41 -7.82 -2.22 -7.76
C ASP A 41 -8.43 -0.91 -7.24
N LEU A 42 -8.09 -0.50 -6.01
CA LEU A 42 -8.52 0.79 -5.45
C LEU A 42 -7.74 1.99 -6.00
N VAL A 43 -6.54 1.76 -6.53
CA VAL A 43 -5.72 2.80 -7.15
C VAL A 43 -6.11 2.98 -8.62
N GLU A 44 -6.56 1.91 -9.28
CA GLU A 44 -6.93 1.90 -10.70
C GLU A 44 -8.42 2.20 -10.94
N GLN A 45 -9.31 1.81 -10.02
CA GLN A 45 -10.74 1.96 -10.16
C GLN A 45 -11.28 3.00 -9.17
N ASP A 46 -11.80 4.11 -9.69
CA ASP A 46 -12.63 5.02 -8.91
C ASP A 46 -13.87 4.27 -8.40
N TYR A 47 -14.25 4.52 -7.15
CA TYR A 47 -15.38 3.85 -6.48
C TYR A 47 -16.63 3.83 -7.38
N GLU A 48 -16.92 2.69 -8.00
CA GLU A 48 -18.27 2.44 -8.53
C GLU A 48 -19.16 2.18 -7.32
N ASP A 49 -20.07 3.11 -7.05
CA ASP A 49 -21.11 3.04 -6.03
C ASP A 49 -21.97 1.79 -6.24
N ILE A 50 -21.53 0.65 -5.71
CA ILE A 50 -22.28 -0.60 -5.71
C ILE A 50 -22.34 -1.09 -4.27
N ASP A 51 -23.24 -0.42 -3.53
CA ASP A 51 -24.18 -1.01 -2.59
C ASP A 51 -23.60 -2.10 -1.68
N GLU A 52 -22.83 -1.71 -0.66
CA GLU A 52 -22.56 -2.53 0.54
C GLU A 52 -21.87 -1.63 1.59
N GLU A 53 -22.58 -1.18 2.62
CA GLU A 53 -22.02 -0.38 3.74
C GLU A 53 -20.77 -1.04 4.38
N THR A 54 -20.73 -2.38 4.33
CA THR A 54 -19.61 -3.20 4.78
C THR A 54 -18.39 -3.12 3.85
N LYS A 55 -18.58 -3.17 2.52
CA LYS A 55 -17.50 -2.96 1.54
C LYS A 55 -16.99 -1.53 1.58
N LEU A 56 -17.85 -0.53 1.81
CA LEU A 56 -17.41 0.87 1.94
C LEU A 56 -16.42 1.05 3.09
N LYS A 57 -16.67 0.39 4.24
CA LYS A 57 -15.76 0.46 5.40
C LYS A 57 -14.44 -0.27 5.15
N GLU A 58 -14.46 -1.40 4.46
CA GLU A 58 -13.25 -2.14 4.09
C GLU A 58 -12.43 -1.38 3.05
N ASN A 59 -13.07 -0.84 2.02
CA ASN A 59 -12.41 -0.05 0.98
C ASN A 59 -11.78 1.20 1.57
N LYS A 60 -12.46 1.92 2.49
CA LYS A 60 -11.85 3.07 3.20
C LYS A 60 -10.56 2.70 3.96
N LYS A 61 -10.52 1.51 4.58
CA LYS A 61 -9.30 1.04 5.27
C LYS A 61 -8.18 0.70 4.29
N LYS A 62 -8.52 0.01 3.21
CA LYS A 62 -7.57 -0.36 2.16
C LYS A 62 -7.03 0.89 1.44
N ASP A 63 -7.89 1.86 1.15
CA ASP A 63 -7.56 3.18 0.59
C ASP A 63 -6.59 3.95 1.49
N SER A 64 -6.92 4.08 2.78
CA SER A 64 -6.01 4.71 3.76
C SER A 64 -4.63 4.01 3.80
N LYS A 65 -4.61 2.68 3.68
CA LYS A 65 -3.37 1.91 3.65
C LYS A 65 -2.58 2.15 2.36
N ALA A 66 -3.24 2.24 1.21
CA ALA A 66 -2.61 2.57 -0.07
C ALA A 66 -1.99 3.98 -0.03
N LEU A 67 -2.71 4.96 0.52
CA LEU A 67 -2.23 6.33 0.68
C LEU A 67 -0.98 6.40 1.55
N VAL A 68 -0.96 5.71 2.69
CA VAL A 68 0.23 5.65 3.57
C VAL A 68 1.42 5.04 2.84
N ILE A 69 1.22 3.97 2.07
CA ILE A 69 2.29 3.33 1.30
C ILE A 69 2.85 4.30 0.25
N ILE A 70 2.00 5.01 -0.48
CA ILE A 70 2.41 5.98 -1.50
C ILE A 70 3.17 7.14 -0.84
N GLN A 71 2.70 7.66 0.29
CA GLN A 71 3.37 8.75 1.02
C GLN A 71 4.74 8.33 1.54
N GLN A 72 4.85 7.15 2.16
CA GLN A 72 6.13 6.62 2.67
C GLN A 72 7.14 6.32 1.55
N ALA A 73 6.64 6.09 0.34
CA ALA A 73 7.46 5.89 -0.83
C ALA A 73 7.98 7.18 -1.44
N ILE A 74 7.58 8.36 -1.00
CA ILE A 74 8.07 9.63 -1.57
C ILE A 74 9.08 10.22 -0.61
N HIS A 75 10.30 10.48 -1.10
CA HIS A 75 11.32 11.16 -0.33
C HIS A 75 11.05 12.66 -0.29
N ASP A 76 11.24 13.29 0.87
CA ASP A 76 10.99 14.73 1.08
C ASP A 76 11.73 15.63 0.08
N SER A 77 12.86 15.17 -0.48
CA SER A 77 13.59 15.89 -1.51
C SER A 77 12.81 16.16 -2.80
N ILE A 78 11.69 15.46 -3.03
CA ILE A 78 10.76 15.74 -4.14
C ILE A 78 10.03 17.08 -3.94
N PHE A 79 9.78 17.47 -2.69
CA PHE A 79 8.99 18.65 -2.33
C PHE A 79 9.85 19.89 -2.01
N SER A 80 11.16 19.81 -2.28
CA SER A 80 12.14 20.83 -1.92
C SER A 80 12.57 21.71 -3.07
#